data_AF-A0A3D3KTT4-F1
#
_entry.id   AF-A0A3D3KTT4-F1
#
_cell.length_a   1.000
_cell.length_b   1.000
_cell.length_c   1.000
_cell.angle_alpha   90.00
_cell.angle_beta   90.00
_cell.angle_gamma   90.00
#
_symmetry.space_group_name_H-M   'P 1'
#
loop_
_entity.id
_entity.type
_entity.pdbx_description
1 polymer ?
#
loop_
_entity_poly.entity_id
_entity_poly.type
_entity_poly.pdbx_seq_one_letter_code
_entity_poly.pdbx_strand_id
1 'polypeptide(L)' 'TAGGGTANAVSLEGVAHLAPAEAPAHVAELLRTLITWSESRGGAK' A
#
# COMPACT_ATOMS: atom_id res chain seq x y z
N THR A 1 0.49 12.60 -21.33
CA THR A 1 0.04 12.75 -19.93
C THR A 1 1.16 13.35 -19.10
N ALA A 2 1.13 14.66 -18.89
CA ALA A 2 2.11 15.36 -18.04
C ALA A 2 1.66 15.21 -16.58
N GLY A 3 2.15 14.15 -15.94
CA GLY A 3 1.85 13.77 -14.57
C GLY A 3 2.70 12.56 -14.20
N GLY A 4 4.00 12.65 -14.44
CA GLY A 4 4.95 11.55 -14.28
C GLY A 4 5.21 11.26 -12.80
N GLY A 5 4.34 10.49 -12.17
CA GLY A 5 4.62 9.82 -10.90
C GLY A 5 5.06 8.39 -11.15
N THR A 6 6.08 7.92 -10.44
CA THR A 6 6.42 6.49 -10.41
C THR A 6 5.35 5.76 -9.61
N ALA A 7 4.51 4.96 -10.26
CA ALA A 7 3.59 4.06 -9.58
C ALA A 7 4.40 2.89 -8.98
N ASN A 8 4.22 2.64 -7.68
CA ASN A 8 4.82 1.47 -7.03
C ASN A 8 3.75 0.38 -6.88
N ALA A 9 4.00 -0.80 -7.43
CA ALA A 9 3.11 -1.95 -7.32
C ALA A 9 3.69 -2.92 -6.29
N VAL A 10 2.92 -3.24 -5.26
CA VAL A 10 3.28 -4.22 -4.23
C VAL A 10 2.37 -5.42 -4.36
N SER A 11 2.96 -6.60 -4.56
CA SER A 11 2.25 -7.88 -4.60
C SER A 11 2.37 -8.57 -3.25
N LEU A 12 1.24 -9.07 -2.73
CA LEU A 12 1.20 -9.93 -1.55
C LEU A 12 1.05 -11.39 -2.00
N GLU A 13 2.15 -12.15 -2.02
CA GLU A 13 2.10 -13.56 -2.41
C GLU A 13 1.27 -14.38 -1.41
N GLY A 14 0.43 -15.28 -1.93
CA GLY A 14 -0.43 -16.16 -1.13
C GLY A 14 -1.70 -15.51 -0.57
N VAL A 15 -2.01 -14.26 -0.94
CA VAL A 15 -3.22 -13.56 -0.50
C VAL A 15 -4.22 -13.48 -1.66
N ALA A 16 -5.39 -14.12 -1.52
CA ALA A 16 -6.43 -14.10 -2.56
C ALA A 16 -7.32 -12.83 -2.48
N HIS A 17 -8.33 -12.74 -3.36
CA HIS A 17 -9.21 -11.56 -3.51
C HIS A 17 -10.04 -11.21 -2.25
N LEU A 18 -10.12 -12.12 -1.26
CA LEU A 18 -10.69 -11.90 0.07
C LEU A 18 -9.59 -11.58 1.11
N ALA A 19 -8.51 -10.95 0.66
CA ALA A 19 -7.30 -10.57 1.41
C ALA A 19 -7.49 -10.12 2.88
N PRO A 20 -8.50 -9.30 3.24
CA PRO A 20 -8.67 -8.87 4.62
C PRO A 20 -9.01 -10.03 5.58
N ALA A 21 -9.72 -11.06 5.09
CA ALA A 21 -10.19 -12.18 5.90
C ALA A 21 -9.16 -13.32 5.99
N GLU A 22 -8.40 -13.57 4.92
CA GLU A 22 -7.46 -14.70 4.84
C GLU A 22 -6.11 -14.42 5.50
N ALA A 23 -5.64 -13.16 5.49
CA ALA A 23 -4.34 -12.80 6.03
C ALA A 23 -4.34 -11.40 6.70
N PRO A 24 -5.07 -11.22 7.82
CA PRO A 24 -5.25 -9.92 8.47
C PRO A 24 -3.92 -9.26 8.88
N ALA A 25 -2.90 -10.04 9.26
CA ALA A 25 -1.58 -9.52 9.58
C ALA A 25 -0.85 -8.93 8.37
N HIS A 26 -0.90 -9.60 7.20
CA HIS A 26 -0.27 -9.13 5.98
C HIS A 26 -0.94 -7.87 5.44
N VAL A 27 -2.28 -7.80 5.54
CA VAL A 27 -3.02 -6.58 5.18
C VAL A 27 -2.69 -5.44 6.13
N ALA A 28 -2.56 -5.70 7.44
CA ALA A 28 -2.16 -4.68 8.39
C ALA A 28 -0.75 -4.11 8.11
N GLU A 29 0.21 -4.94 7.72
CA GLU A 29 1.55 -4.48 7.29
C GLU A 29 1.51 -3.65 5.99
N LEU A 30 0.70 -4.08 5.01
CA LEU A 30 0.50 -3.31 3.78
C LEU A 30 -0.10 -1.92 4.10
N LEU A 31 -1.14 -1.87 4.93
CA LEU A 31 -1.79 -0.62 5.33
C LEU A 31 -0.84 0.31 6.07
N ARG A 32 0.00 -0.22 7.00
CA ARG A 32 1.06 0.56 7.66
C ARG A 32 2.01 1.20 6.65
N THR A 33 2.49 0.40 5.70
CA THR A 33 3.41 0.87 4.65
C THR A 33 2.78 1.98 3.80
N LEU A 34 1.50 1.83 3.44
CA LEU A 34 0.76 2.84 2.68
C LEU A 34 0.55 4.14 3.48
N ILE A 35 0.25 4.04 4.77
CA ILE A 35 0.11 5.20 5.66
C ILE A 35 1.44 5.96 5.74
N THR A 36 2.54 5.28 6.04
CA THR A 36 3.88 5.92 6.11
C THR A 36 4.26 6.59 4.81
N TRP A 37 3.99 5.95 3.67
CA TRP A 37 4.22 6.57 2.36
C TRP A 37 3.33 7.80 2.13
N SER A 38 2.05 7.73 2.51
CA SER A 38 1.12 8.85 2.40
C SER A 38 1.55 10.02 3.29
N GLU A 39 1.98 9.76 4.52
CA GLU A 39 2.52 10.76 5.45
C GLU A 39 3.80 11.40 4.89
N SER A 40 4.70 10.60 4.31
CA SER A 40 5.89 11.12 3.61
C SER A 40 5.54 12.06 2.44
N ARG A 41 4.33 11.97 1.87
CA ARG A 41 3.85 12.85 0.80
C ARG A 41 2.90 13.95 1.29
N GLY A 42 2.30 13.79 2.47
CA GLY A 42 1.39 14.74 3.12
C GLY A 42 2.05 15.66 4.16
N GLY A 43 3.31 15.41 4.52
CA GLY A 43 4.16 16.35 5.28
C GLY A 43 4.71 17.51 4.44
N ALA A 44 4.44 17.53 3.14
CA ALA A 44 4.66 18.67 2.27
C ALA A 44 3.45 19.63 2.35
N LYS A 45 3.31 20.29 3.50
CA LYS A 45 2.61 21.57 3.59
C LYS A 45 3.58 22.61 4.12
#